data_AF-A0A954R4B7-F1
#
_entry.id   AF-A0A954R4B7-F1
#
_cell.length_a   1.000
_cell.length_b   1.000
_cell.length_c   1.000
_cell.angle_alpha   90.00
_cell.angle_beta   90.00
_cell.angle_gamma   90.00
#
_symmetry.space_group_name_H-M   'P 1'
#
loop_
_entity.id
_entity.type
_entity.pdbx_description
1 polymer ?
#
loop_
_entity_poly.entity_id
_entity_poly.type
_entity_poly.pdbx_seq_one_letter_code
_entity_poly.pdbx_strand_id
1 'polypeptide(L)'
;MSQRIVQLIVRIFAVVGLLLVLSQFMVYVVDQRQLAVVLRFGEPVRAQSEPGLYFKIPLAESVRFLPRTLQFWGDSPSEVLPDLPTKDNKKIEIRPWAVWKISDPIAFVKRMRTMENAENRVAQFARGALRDVITKYDLEDLVRSTDREMKMAELEGGEGELEILKEVLPESE
;
A
#
# COMPACT_ATOMS: atom_id res chain seq x y z
N MET A 1 -59.10 21.42 -12.08
CA MET A 1 -57.85 20.90 -12.69
C MET A 1 -56.69 21.34 -11.81
N SER A 2 -55.97 20.52 -11.06
CA SER A 2 -56.15 19.18 -10.52
C SER A 2 -55.09 19.14 -9.41
N GLN A 3 -55.50 19.17 -8.13
CA GLN A 3 -54.56 19.05 -6.99
C GLN A 3 -53.59 17.85 -7.17
N ARG A 4 -54.04 16.82 -7.89
CA ARG A 4 -53.24 15.65 -8.30
C ARG A 4 -52.12 15.99 -9.29
N ILE A 5 -52.34 16.91 -10.26
CA ILE A 5 -51.30 17.37 -11.20
C ILE A 5 -50.23 18.16 -10.44
N VAL A 6 -50.62 19.07 -9.54
CA VAL A 6 -49.68 19.84 -8.73
C VAL A 6 -48.83 18.91 -7.85
N GLN A 7 -49.45 17.92 -7.19
CA GLN A 7 -48.72 16.90 -6.42
C GLN A 7 -47.78 16.05 -7.30
N LEU A 8 -48.17 15.73 -8.53
CA LEU A 8 -47.33 15.00 -9.49
C LEU A 8 -46.09 15.82 -9.88
N ILE A 9 -46.26 17.10 -10.19
CA ILE A 9 -45.17 18.02 -10.51
C ILE A 9 -44.21 18.15 -9.32
N VAL A 10 -44.73 18.33 -8.11
CA VAL A 10 -43.91 18.42 -6.89
C VAL A 10 -43.13 17.12 -6.65
N ARG A 11 -43.75 15.95 -6.83
CA ARG A 11 -43.07 14.65 -6.71
C ARG A 11 -41.97 14.48 -7.76
N ILE A 12 -42.23 14.87 -9.01
CA ILE A 12 -41.23 14.83 -10.08
C ILE A 12 -40.06 15.75 -9.71
N PHE A 13 -40.32 16.98 -9.29
CA PHE A 13 -39.28 17.91 -8.85
C PHE A 13 -38.47 17.36 -7.66
N ALA A 14 -39.14 16.72 -6.69
CA ALA A 14 -38.47 16.09 -5.56
C ALA A 14 -37.57 14.92 -5.99
N VAL A 15 -38.02 14.07 -6.91
CA VAL A 15 -37.24 12.95 -7.44
C VAL A 15 -36.05 13.44 -8.27
N VAL A 16 -36.27 14.43 -9.14
CA VAL A 16 -35.19 15.05 -9.93
C VAL A 16 -34.16 15.72 -9.02
N GLY A 17 -34.62 16.44 -7.99
CA GLY A 17 -33.75 17.02 -6.97
C GLY A 17 -32.91 15.96 -6.25
N LEU A 18 -33.52 14.84 -5.86
CA LEU A 18 -32.81 13.72 -5.22
C LEU A 18 -31.76 13.09 -6.16
N LEU A 19 -32.10 12.89 -7.43
CA LEU A 19 -31.17 12.34 -8.42
C LEU A 19 -29.96 13.25 -8.67
N LEU A 20 -30.18 14.57 -8.73
CA LEU A 20 -29.10 15.54 -8.86
C LEU A 20 -28.15 15.49 -7.66
N VAL A 21 -28.69 15.42 -6.44
CA VAL A 21 -27.86 15.28 -5.22
C VAL A 21 -27.06 13.98 -5.25
N LEU A 22 -27.67 12.86 -5.64
CA LEU A 22 -26.98 11.57 -5.74
C LEU A 22 -25.87 11.56 -6.78
N SER A 23 -26.05 12.28 -7.90
CA SER A 23 -25.06 12.35 -8.98
C SER A 23 -23.72 12.93 -8.52
N GLN A 24 -23.74 13.86 -7.57
CA GLN A 24 -22.52 14.45 -7.01
C GLN A 24 -21.68 13.44 -6.21
N PHE A 25 -22.31 12.43 -5.62
CA PHE A 25 -21.62 11.38 -4.88
C PHE A 25 -21.10 10.24 -5.77
N MET A 26 -21.45 10.23 -7.05
CA MET A 26 -21.01 9.22 -8.01
C MET A 26 -19.63 9.49 -8.59
N VAL A 27 -19.11 10.71 -8.49
CA VAL A 27 -17.89 11.12 -9.18
C VAL A 27 -16.72 11.27 -8.21
N TYR A 28 -15.53 10.85 -8.63
CA TYR A 28 -14.28 11.12 -7.92
C TYR A 28 -13.14 11.40 -8.90
N VAL A 29 -12.16 12.18 -8.45
CA VAL A 29 -10.97 12.55 -9.23
C VAL A 29 -9.75 11.89 -8.63
N VAL A 30 -8.90 11.34 -9.49
CA VAL A 30 -7.61 10.76 -9.11
C VAL A 30 -6.50 11.70 -9.56
N ASP A 31 -5.68 12.15 -8.62
CA ASP A 31 -4.47 12.95 -8.87
C ASP A 31 -3.30 12.04 -9.28
N GLN A 32 -2.33 12.59 -10.00
CA GLN A 32 -1.05 11.95 -10.36
C GLN A 32 -0.28 11.42 -9.13
N ARG A 33 -0.44 12.06 -7.97
CA ARG A 33 0.23 11.66 -6.72
C ARG A 33 -0.50 10.55 -5.96
N GLN A 34 -1.66 10.14 -6.44
CA GLN A 34 -2.57 9.25 -5.74
C GLN A 34 -2.84 7.97 -6.53
N LEU A 35 -3.20 6.93 -5.80
CA LEU A 35 -3.79 5.70 -6.29
C LEU A 35 -5.18 5.62 -5.66
N ALA A 36 -6.21 5.32 -6.44
CA ALA A 36 -7.57 5.14 -5.91
C ALA A 36 -7.93 3.67 -5.91
N VAL A 37 -8.40 3.16 -4.77
CA VAL A 37 -8.96 1.82 -4.63
C VAL A 37 -10.44 1.94 -4.34
N VAL A 38 -11.25 1.37 -5.21
CA VAL A 38 -12.70 1.28 -5.00
C VAL A 38 -12.99 0.03 -4.19
N LEU A 39 -13.69 0.24 -3.09
CA LEU A 39 -14.11 -0.78 -2.15
C LEU A 39 -15.61 -0.97 -2.30
N ARG A 40 -16.07 -2.20 -2.47
CA ARG A 40 -17.49 -2.54 -2.45
C ARG A 40 -17.75 -3.35 -1.18
N PHE A 41 -18.60 -2.83 -0.30
CA PHE A 41 -18.87 -3.43 1.02
C PHE A 41 -17.60 -3.78 1.83
N GLY A 42 -16.51 -3.01 1.64
CA GLY A 42 -15.22 -3.23 2.32
C GLY A 42 -14.22 -4.09 1.55
N GLU A 43 -14.61 -4.73 0.45
CA GLU A 43 -13.71 -5.53 -0.38
C GLU A 43 -13.17 -4.71 -1.57
N PRO A 44 -11.85 -4.75 -1.83
CA PRO A 44 -11.26 -4.02 -2.94
C PRO A 44 -11.59 -4.73 -4.26
N VAL A 45 -12.39 -4.06 -5.09
CA VAL A 45 -12.90 -4.59 -6.36
C VAL A 45 -12.12 -4.07 -7.57
N ARG A 46 -11.60 -2.84 -7.50
CA ARG A 46 -10.88 -2.21 -8.61
C ARG A 46 -9.95 -1.13 -8.08
N ALA A 47 -8.85 -0.92 -8.80
CA ALA A 47 -7.92 0.17 -8.52
C ALA A 47 -7.69 0.99 -9.79
N GLN A 48 -7.48 2.30 -9.59
CA GLN A 48 -7.15 3.25 -10.64
C GLN A 48 -5.85 3.93 -10.28
N SER A 49 -4.85 3.78 -11.15
CA SER A 49 -3.52 4.39 -11.01
C SER A 49 -3.34 5.60 -11.92
N GLU A 50 -4.16 5.70 -12.97
CA GLU A 50 -4.10 6.81 -13.92
C GLU A 50 -4.89 8.01 -13.41
N PRO A 51 -4.33 9.22 -13.52
CA PRO A 51 -5.02 10.44 -13.12
C PRO A 51 -6.22 10.66 -14.04
N GLY A 52 -7.36 11.03 -13.46
CA GLY A 52 -8.58 11.19 -14.25
C GLY A 52 -9.84 11.28 -13.41
N LEU A 53 -10.95 11.48 -14.12
CA LEU A 53 -12.29 11.47 -13.56
C LEU A 53 -12.87 10.07 -13.65
N TYR A 54 -13.39 9.55 -12.54
CA TYR A 54 -13.97 8.22 -12.47
C TYR A 54 -15.32 8.24 -11.75
N PHE A 55 -16.09 7.19 -12.00
CA PHE A 55 -17.40 7.00 -11.41
C PHE A 55 -17.42 5.82 -10.44
N LYS A 56 -18.21 5.96 -9.39
CA LYS A 56 -18.50 4.95 -8.37
C LYS A 56 -20.00 4.86 -8.12
N ILE A 57 -20.45 3.70 -7.66
CA ILE A 57 -21.84 3.51 -7.25
C ILE A 57 -22.03 4.12 -5.85
N PRO A 58 -22.94 5.09 -5.67
CA PRO A 58 -23.12 5.73 -4.38
C PRO A 58 -23.71 4.71 -3.40
N LEU A 59 -23.38 4.84 -2.10
CA LEU A 59 -23.76 3.96 -0.99
C LEU A 59 -23.13 2.55 -1.01
N ALA A 60 -23.00 1.90 -2.17
CA ALA A 60 -22.41 0.56 -2.28
C ALA A 60 -20.88 0.57 -2.39
N GLU A 61 -20.32 1.60 -3.03
CA GLU A 61 -18.88 1.73 -3.27
C GLU A 61 -18.29 2.94 -2.51
N SER A 62 -17.17 2.71 -1.83
CA SER A 62 -16.32 3.74 -1.25
C SER A 62 -14.98 3.80 -1.99
N VAL A 63 -14.33 4.96 -1.99
CA VAL A 63 -13.03 5.14 -2.65
C VAL A 63 -12.02 5.49 -1.59
N ARG A 64 -10.92 4.74 -1.59
CA ARG A 64 -9.78 5.00 -0.73
C ARG A 64 -8.61 5.46 -1.55
N PHE A 65 -8.06 6.59 -1.18
CA PHE A 65 -6.86 7.13 -1.80
C PHE A 65 -5.62 6.65 -1.04
N LEU A 66 -4.62 6.25 -1.79
CA LEU A 66 -3.31 5.81 -1.31
C LEU A 66 -2.24 6.66 -2.01
N PRO A 67 -1.07 6.89 -1.39
CA PRO A 67 0.00 7.62 -2.04
C PRO A 67 0.65 6.78 -3.15
N ARG A 68 0.86 7.39 -4.33
CA ARG A 68 1.68 6.80 -5.41
C ARG A 68 3.18 7.08 -5.23
N THR A 69 3.52 8.00 -4.33
CA THR A 69 4.88 8.47 -4.12
C THR A 69 5.72 7.49 -3.32
N LEU A 70 7.04 7.63 -3.42
CA LEU A 70 7.98 6.95 -2.53
C LEU A 70 7.72 7.38 -1.08
N GLN A 71 7.80 6.40 -0.20
CA GLN A 71 7.61 6.51 1.24
C GLN A 71 8.94 6.18 1.90
N PHE A 72 9.27 6.91 2.97
CA PHE A 72 10.52 6.73 3.70
C PHE A 72 10.21 6.17 5.08
N TRP A 73 11.02 5.20 5.50
CA TRP A 73 11.04 4.67 6.86
C TRP A 73 12.48 4.67 7.38
N GLY A 74 12.66 4.95 8.68
CA GLY A 74 13.99 4.98 9.32
C GLY A 74 14.46 6.36 9.81
N ASP A 75 13.59 7.37 9.84
CA ASP A 75 13.94 8.70 10.37
C ASP A 75 13.98 8.75 11.90
N SER A 76 13.17 7.90 12.55
CA SER A 76 13.04 7.92 14.01
C SER A 76 14.27 7.33 14.70
N PRO A 77 14.79 7.96 15.77
CA PRO A 77 15.84 7.39 16.62
C PRO A 77 15.47 6.04 17.24
N SER A 78 14.17 5.74 17.39
CA SER A 78 13.70 4.45 17.89
C SER A 78 14.00 3.28 16.95
N GLU A 79 14.44 3.55 15.72
CA GLU A 79 14.73 2.53 14.71
C GLU A 79 16.15 1.99 14.77
N VAL A 80 16.99 2.54 15.63
CA VAL A 80 18.32 2.04 15.91
C VAL A 80 18.24 0.61 16.44
N LEU A 81 19.04 -0.29 15.86
CA LEU A 81 19.26 -1.65 16.35
C LEU A 81 20.49 -1.65 17.28
N PRO A 82 20.29 -1.68 18.61
CA PRO A 82 21.41 -1.75 19.54
C PRO A 82 21.99 -3.17 19.60
N ASP A 83 23.28 -3.25 19.98
CA ASP A 83 23.96 -4.49 20.35
C ASP A 83 23.87 -5.64 19.33
N LEU A 84 23.85 -5.33 18.03
CA LEU A 84 23.76 -6.34 16.99
C LEU A 84 25.12 -7.06 16.85
N PRO A 85 25.21 -8.38 17.07
CA PRO A 85 26.48 -9.09 16.95
C PRO A 85 26.82 -9.35 15.48
N THR A 86 28.07 -9.07 15.12
CA THR A 86 28.69 -9.55 13.89
C THR A 86 29.12 -11.01 14.03
N LYS A 87 29.59 -11.62 12.93
CA LYS A 87 30.12 -12.98 12.95
C LYS A 87 31.33 -13.15 13.88
N ASP A 88 32.17 -12.12 14.00
CA ASP A 88 33.31 -12.07 14.93
C ASP A 88 32.95 -11.58 16.34
N ASN A 89 31.65 -11.61 16.69
CA ASN A 89 31.10 -11.26 18.01
C ASN A 89 31.42 -9.83 18.47
N LYS A 90 31.57 -8.90 17.52
CA LYS A 90 31.62 -7.46 17.80
C LYS A 90 30.19 -6.94 17.81
N LYS A 91 29.88 -6.12 18.80
CA LYS A 91 28.57 -5.47 18.90
C LYS A 91 28.62 -4.14 18.18
N ILE A 92 27.67 -3.93 17.28
CA ILE A 92 27.52 -2.68 16.54
C ILE A 92 26.10 -2.14 16.68
N GLU A 93 26.02 -0.82 16.61
CA GLU A 93 24.76 -0.09 16.58
C GLU A 93 24.52 0.39 15.14
N ILE A 94 23.40 0.00 14.53
CA ILE A 94 23.07 0.38 13.16
C ILE A 94 21.64 0.89 13.09
N ARG A 95 21.45 1.96 12.31
CA ARG A 95 20.13 2.47 11.95
C ARG A 95 19.73 1.99 10.54
N PRO A 96 18.85 0.98 10.42
CA PRO A 96 18.23 0.65 9.15
C PRO A 96 17.33 1.78 8.66
N TRP A 97 17.30 1.96 7.34
CA TRP A 97 16.33 2.81 6.66
C TRP A 97 15.89 2.12 5.39
N ALA A 98 14.69 2.47 4.91
CA ALA A 98 14.11 1.90 3.71
C ALA A 98 13.29 2.94 2.96
N VAL A 99 13.38 2.89 1.63
CA VAL A 99 12.48 3.61 0.74
C VAL A 99 11.59 2.58 0.06
N TRP A 100 10.29 2.80 0.12
CA TRP A 100 9.31 1.85 -0.42
C TRP A 100 8.18 2.57 -1.14
N LYS A 101 7.41 1.84 -1.94
CA LYS A 101 6.21 2.35 -2.62
C LYS A 101 5.17 1.26 -2.72
N ILE A 102 3.92 1.67 -2.88
CA ILE A 102 2.82 0.74 -3.15
C ILE A 102 2.89 0.36 -4.63
N SER A 103 3.21 -0.91 -4.91
CA SER A 103 3.23 -1.47 -6.27
C SER A 103 1.84 -1.91 -6.71
N ASP A 104 1.18 -2.74 -5.90
CA ASP A 104 -0.19 -3.21 -6.11
C ASP A 104 -1.12 -2.64 -5.02
N PRO A 105 -2.00 -1.69 -5.38
CA PRO A 105 -2.92 -1.07 -4.44
C PRO A 105 -4.06 -2.00 -3.98
N ILE A 106 -4.46 -2.99 -4.79
CA ILE A 106 -5.47 -3.99 -4.39
C ILE A 106 -4.87 -4.91 -3.34
N ALA A 107 -3.68 -5.47 -3.61
CA ALA A 107 -2.97 -6.32 -2.65
C ALA A 107 -2.65 -5.56 -1.36
N PHE A 108 -2.29 -4.28 -1.45
CA PHE A 108 -2.06 -3.43 -0.28
C PHE A 108 -3.28 -3.35 0.64
N VAL A 109 -4.47 -3.05 0.07
CA VAL A 109 -5.68 -2.94 0.89
C VAL A 109 -6.10 -4.31 1.46
N LYS A 110 -5.92 -5.39 0.71
CA LYS A 110 -6.21 -6.76 1.18
C LYS A 110 -5.30 -7.18 2.34
N ARG A 111 -3.98 -6.97 2.22
CA ARG A 111 -2.98 -7.51 3.16
C ARG A 111 -2.66 -6.56 4.30
N MET A 112 -2.31 -5.31 3.99
CA MET A 112 -1.85 -4.34 5.00
C MET A 112 -3.01 -3.63 5.66
N ARG A 113 -4.08 -3.34 4.91
CA ARG A 113 -5.24 -2.54 5.35
C ARG A 113 -4.94 -1.11 5.74
N THR A 114 -3.81 -0.76 6.35
CA THR A 114 -3.46 0.61 6.75
C THR A 114 -2.02 0.95 6.37
N MET A 115 -1.72 2.25 6.30
CA MET A 115 -0.37 2.75 6.05
C MET A 115 0.57 2.35 7.20
N GLU A 116 0.10 2.50 8.44
CA GLU A 116 0.82 2.08 9.64
C GLU A 116 1.20 0.60 9.63
N ASN A 117 0.30 -0.30 9.24
CA ASN A 117 0.60 -1.72 9.12
C ASN A 117 1.65 -2.01 8.05
N ALA A 118 1.60 -1.26 6.93
CA ALA A 118 2.60 -1.39 5.89
C ALA A 118 3.97 -0.90 6.34
N GLU A 119 4.05 0.24 7.02
CA GLU A 119 5.28 0.77 7.64
C GLU A 119 5.85 -0.23 8.64
N ASN A 120 5.01 -0.79 9.52
CA ASN A 120 5.43 -1.83 10.47
C ASN A 120 5.98 -3.07 9.77
N ARG A 121 5.38 -3.50 8.66
CA ARG A 121 5.87 -4.63 7.87
C ARG A 121 7.21 -4.33 7.20
N VAL A 122 7.36 -3.14 6.62
CA VAL A 122 8.63 -2.67 6.05
C VAL A 122 9.71 -2.64 7.12
N ALA A 123 9.39 -2.11 8.30
CA ALA A 123 10.28 -2.04 9.44
C ALA A 123 10.77 -3.44 9.88
N GLN A 124 9.85 -4.39 10.03
CA GLN A 124 10.18 -5.76 10.39
C GLN A 124 11.08 -6.43 9.34
N PHE A 125 10.75 -6.25 8.06
CA PHE A 125 11.53 -6.81 6.96
C PHE A 125 12.94 -6.20 6.91
N ALA A 126 13.07 -4.88 6.95
CA ALA A 126 14.35 -4.19 6.90
C ALA A 126 15.25 -4.57 8.10
N ARG A 127 14.70 -4.61 9.32
CA ARG A 127 15.44 -5.04 10.51
C ARG A 127 15.90 -6.50 10.41
N GLY A 128 15.04 -7.39 9.91
CA GLY A 128 15.35 -8.81 9.71
C GLY A 128 16.45 -9.02 8.66
N ALA A 129 16.25 -8.46 7.47
CA ALA A 129 17.23 -8.53 6.38
C ALA A 129 18.60 -7.99 6.78
N LEU A 130 18.65 -6.85 7.48
CA LEU A 130 19.89 -6.25 7.93
C LEU A 130 20.60 -7.15 8.97
N ARG A 131 19.85 -7.72 9.92
CA ARG A 131 20.38 -8.68 10.90
C ARG A 131 20.96 -9.93 10.23
N ASP A 132 20.27 -10.46 9.24
CA ASP A 132 20.71 -11.66 8.52
C ASP A 132 22.00 -11.43 7.73
N VAL A 133 22.21 -10.20 7.23
CA VAL A 133 23.47 -9.83 6.58
C VAL A 133 24.57 -9.66 7.62
N ILE A 134 24.35 -8.87 8.67
CA ILE A 134 25.41 -8.53 9.65
C ILE A 134 25.92 -9.74 10.40
N THR A 135 25.04 -10.69 10.74
CA THR A 135 25.43 -11.92 11.45
C THR A 135 26.25 -12.89 10.59
N LYS A 136 26.26 -12.71 9.26
CA LYS A 136 27.01 -13.57 8.32
C LYS A 136 28.41 -13.05 8.01
N TYR A 137 28.71 -11.78 8.27
CA TYR A 137 29.98 -11.15 7.93
C TYR A 137 30.74 -10.69 9.18
N ASP A 138 32.07 -10.72 9.08
CA ASP A 138 32.96 -10.19 10.11
C ASP A 138 32.93 -8.64 10.06
N LEU A 139 33.18 -7.95 11.18
CA LEU A 139 33.07 -6.48 11.24
C LEU A 139 33.96 -5.77 10.21
N GLU A 140 35.16 -6.30 9.98
CA GLU A 140 36.10 -5.76 8.99
C GLU A 140 35.49 -5.74 7.58
N ASP A 141 34.81 -6.81 7.18
CA ASP A 141 34.13 -6.91 5.89
C ASP A 141 32.90 -5.99 5.79
N LEU A 142 32.21 -5.75 6.92
CA LEU A 142 31.04 -4.86 6.97
C LEU A 142 31.43 -3.37 6.83
N VAL A 143 32.61 -2.97 7.31
CA VAL A 143 33.10 -1.57 7.27
C VAL A 143 33.93 -1.29 6.02
N ARG A 144 34.41 -2.33 5.31
CA ARG A 144 35.29 -2.18 4.15
C ARG A 144 34.63 -1.38 3.02
N SER A 145 35.30 -0.31 2.59
CA SER A 145 34.83 0.61 1.55
C SER A 145 35.42 0.33 0.15
N THR A 146 36.45 -0.50 0.05
CA THR A 146 37.14 -0.87 -1.20
C THR A 146 37.07 -2.37 -1.49
N ASP A 147 37.22 -2.73 -2.77
CA ASP A 147 37.35 -4.13 -3.24
C ASP A 147 36.14 -5.03 -2.93
N ARG A 148 34.95 -4.42 -2.76
CA ARG A 148 33.71 -5.15 -2.54
C ARG A 148 33.19 -5.65 -3.88
N GLU A 149 33.24 -6.96 -4.13
CA GLU A 149 32.28 -7.53 -5.08
C GLU A 149 30.88 -7.25 -4.52
N MET A 150 30.09 -6.43 -5.21
CA MET A 150 28.67 -6.27 -4.88
C MET A 150 27.98 -7.61 -5.12
N LYS A 151 28.05 -8.50 -4.13
CA LYS A 151 27.10 -9.58 -3.99
C LYS A 151 25.81 -8.89 -3.57
N MET A 152 24.96 -8.61 -4.55
CA MET A 152 23.55 -8.39 -4.29
C MET A 152 23.15 -9.57 -3.43
N ALA A 153 22.92 -9.33 -2.14
CA ALA A 153 22.19 -10.30 -1.36
C ALA A 153 20.85 -10.35 -2.08
N GLU A 154 20.68 -11.36 -2.93
CA GLU A 154 19.39 -11.81 -3.42
C GLU A 154 18.66 -12.23 -2.16
N LEU A 155 18.14 -11.24 -1.45
CA LEU A 155 17.16 -11.41 -0.42
C LEU A 155 15.92 -11.75 -1.21
N GLU A 156 15.84 -13.01 -1.66
CA GLU A 156 14.63 -13.63 -2.14
C GLU A 156 13.57 -13.30 -1.11
N GLY A 157 12.75 -12.30 -1.40
CA GLY A 157 11.47 -12.15 -0.74
C GLY A 157 10.67 -13.36 -1.16
N GLY A 158 10.81 -14.45 -0.42
CA GLY A 158 10.17 -15.75 -0.60
C GLY A 158 9.54 -15.94 -1.97
N GLU A 159 10.34 -16.30 -2.98
CA GLU A 159 9.78 -16.82 -4.24
C GLU A 159 8.84 -17.99 -3.95
N GLY A 160 9.18 -18.79 -2.93
CA GLY A 160 8.34 -19.86 -2.40
C GLY A 160 7.00 -19.42 -1.81
N GLU A 161 6.76 -18.16 -1.42
CA GLU A 161 5.44 -17.70 -0.92
C GLU A 161 4.57 -17.15 -2.07
N LEU A 162 5.20 -16.68 -3.16
CA LEU A 162 4.53 -16.24 -4.39
C LEU A 162 4.10 -17.44 -5.26
N GLU A 163 4.82 -18.55 -5.20
CA GLU A 163 4.49 -19.79 -5.92
C GLU A 163 3.25 -20.48 -5.32
N ILE A 164 3.15 -20.57 -3.98
CA ILE A 164 1.93 -21.09 -3.31
C ILE A 164 0.72 -20.21 -3.61
N LEU A 165 0.91 -18.90 -3.77
CA LEU A 165 -0.20 -17.99 -4.12
C LEU A 165 -0.63 -18.09 -5.58
N LYS A 166 0.24 -18.57 -6.49
CA LYS A 166 -0.11 -18.90 -7.88
C LYS A 166 -0.75 -20.29 -8.00
N GLU A 167 -0.32 -21.26 -7.18
CA GLU A 167 -0.94 -22.59 -7.10
C GLU A 167 -2.36 -22.55 -6.50
N VAL A 168 -2.59 -21.66 -5.52
CA VAL A 168 -3.88 -21.55 -4.82
C VAL A 168 -4.91 -20.69 -5.58
N LEU A 169 -4.48 -19.88 -6.55
CA LEU A 169 -5.38 -19.10 -7.41
C LEU A 169 -5.09 -19.44 -8.88
N PRO A 170 -5.73 -20.48 -9.45
CA PRO A 170 -5.73 -20.64 -10.89
C PRO A 170 -6.32 -19.35 -11.49
N GLU A 171 -5.57 -18.71 -12.39
CA GLU A 171 -6.09 -17.65 -13.24
C GLU A 171 -7.36 -18.21 -13.89
N SER A 172 -8.51 -17.62 -13.53
CA SER A 172 -9.75 -17.84 -14.26
C SER A 172 -9.66 -16.96 -15.50
N GLU A 173 -9.63 -17.62 -16.66
CA GLU A 173 -9.95 -17.02 -17.95
C GLU A 173 -11.27 -16.24 -17.92
#